data_AF-A0A7K0XAI6-F1
#
_entry.id   AF-A0A7K0XAI6-F1
#
_cell.length_a   1.000
_cell.length_b   1.000
_cell.length_c   1.000
_cell.angle_alpha   90.00
_cell.angle_beta   90.00
_cell.angle_gamma   90.00
#
_symmetry.space_group_name_H-M   'P 1'
#
loop_
_entity.id
_entity.type
_entity.pdbx_description
1 polymer ?
#
loop_
_entity_poly.entity_id
_entity_poly.type
_entity_poly.pdbx_seq_one_letter_code
_entity_poly.pdbx_strand_id
1 'polypeptide(L)' 'MRIAVFCSSSPTIDSKFIDLAFELGAEIASQGSELVSGGGHISAMGAISRGARSKGGKTIGIIPQKLVDIEFADHD' A
#
# COMPACT_ATOMS: atom_id res chain seq x y z
N MET A 1 -1.78 11.45 11.98
CA MET A 1 -2.82 10.40 12.12
C MET A 1 -2.36 9.16 11.37
N ARG A 2 -2.79 7.96 11.75
CA ARG A 2 -2.47 6.71 11.03
C ARG A 2 -3.74 6.12 10.43
N ILE A 3 -3.72 5.81 9.14
CA ILE A 3 -4.86 5.22 8.44
C ILE A 3 -4.47 3.82 7.99
N ALA A 4 -5.17 2.81 8.53
CA ALA A 4 -5.04 1.43 8.09
C ALA A 4 -5.97 1.18 6.90
N VAL A 5 -5.41 0.69 5.79
CA VAL A 5 -6.17 0.40 4.58
C VAL A 5 -6.11 -1.09 4.26
N PHE A 6 -7.30 -1.70 4.21
CA PHE A 6 -7.48 -3.07 3.74
C PHE A 6 -7.82 -3.05 2.26
N CYS A 7 -6.98 -3.68 1.44
CA CYS A 7 -7.14 -3.72 -0.01
C CYS A 7 -6.63 -5.05 -0.58
N SER A 8 -6.94 -5.31 -1.85
CA SER A 8 -6.61 -6.57 -2.51
C SER A 8 -5.10 -6.75 -2.69
N SER A 9 -4.61 -7.95 -2.42
CA SER A 9 -3.29 -8.44 -2.82
C SER A 9 -3.33 -9.23 -4.14
N SER A 10 -4.50 -9.46 -4.73
CA SER A 10 -4.63 -10.29 -5.93
C SER A 10 -4.12 -9.56 -7.18
N PRO A 11 -3.25 -10.17 -8.00
CA PRO A 11 -2.84 -9.59 -9.29
C PRO A 11 -3.99 -9.56 -10.32
N THR A 12 -5.06 -10.33 -10.08
CA THR A 12 -6.23 -10.40 -10.96
C THR A 12 -7.35 -9.50 -10.46
N ILE A 13 -7.15 -8.19 -10.56
CA ILE A 13 -8.20 -7.18 -10.33
C ILE A 13 -8.22 -6.15 -11.45
N ASP A 14 -9.36 -5.50 -11.64
CA ASP A 14 -9.54 -4.41 -12.61
C ASP A 14 -8.56 -3.26 -12.30
N SER A 15 -7.90 -2.73 -13.35
CA SER A 15 -6.86 -1.70 -13.22
C SER A 15 -7.38 -0.42 -12.55
N LYS A 16 -8.68 -0.12 -12.67
CA LYS A 16 -9.28 1.04 -11.99
C LYS A 16 -9.09 1.01 -10.47
N PHE A 17 -8.99 -0.18 -9.86
CA PHE A 17 -8.75 -0.31 -8.43
C PHE A 17 -7.27 -0.09 -8.06
N ILE A 18 -6.36 -0.35 -8.99
CA ILE A 18 -4.93 -0.05 -8.85
C ILE A 18 -4.74 1.48 -8.88
N ASP A 19 -5.37 2.14 -9.85
CA ASP A 19 -5.32 3.60 -10.00
C ASP A 19 -5.92 4.29 -8.77
N LEU A 20 -7.11 3.86 -8.34
CA LEU A 20 -7.76 4.37 -7.13
C LEU A 20 -6.90 4.16 -5.87
N ALA A 21 -6.24 3.00 -5.74
CA ALA A 21 -5.38 2.73 -4.59
C ALA A 21 -4.17 3.68 -4.56
N PHE A 22 -3.57 3.96 -5.71
CA PHE A 22 -2.49 4.95 -5.82
C PHE A 22 -2.98 6.36 -5.44
N GLU A 23 -4.10 6.81 -5.99
CA GLU A 23 -4.68 8.12 -5.69
C GLU A 23 -5.01 8.27 -4.20
N LEU A 24 -5.61 7.24 -3.60
CA LEU A 24 -5.92 7.21 -2.18
C LEU A 24 -4.64 7.33 -1.33
N GLY A 25 -3.59 6.58 -1.66
CA GLY A 25 -2.32 6.65 -0.95
C GLY A 25 -1.70 8.04 -1.03
N ALA A 26 -1.70 8.64 -2.22
CA ALA A 26 -1.21 9.99 -2.42
C ALA A 26 -2.01 11.01 -1.59
N GLU A 27 -3.34 10.88 -1.54
CA GLU A 27 -4.19 11.81 -0.78
C GLU A 27 -4.00 11.67 0.73
N ILE A 28 -3.88 10.43 1.25
CA ILE A 28 -3.56 10.18 2.67
C ILE A 28 -2.27 10.91 3.07
N ALA A 29 -1.24 10.81 2.23
CA ALA A 29 0.05 11.45 2.46
C ALA A 29 -0.03 12.98 2.31
N SER A 30 -0.75 13.49 1.30
CA SER A 30 -0.99 14.93 1.09
C SER A 30 -1.63 15.61 2.30
N GLN A 31 -2.48 14.89 3.05
CA GLN A 31 -3.09 15.38 4.28
C GLN A 31 -2.20 15.21 5.54
N GLY A 32 -0.95 14.79 5.39
CA GLY A 32 -0.01 14.61 6.50
C GLY A 32 -0.30 13.37 7.36
N SER A 33 -1.06 12.40 6.85
CA SER A 33 -1.30 11.12 7.53
C SER A 33 -0.27 10.06 7.11
N GLU A 34 0.03 9.14 8.03
CA GLU A 34 0.87 7.97 7.75
C GLU A 34 -0.03 6.82 7.28
N LEU A 35 0.40 6.09 6.24
CA LEU A 35 -0.31 4.93 5.69
C LEU A 35 0.11 3.66 6.45
N VAL A 36 -0.87 2.84 6.84
CA VAL A 36 -0.66 1.50 7.39
C VAL A 36 -1.32 0.47 6.46
N SER A 37 -0.60 -0.59 6.08
CA SER A 37 -1.11 -1.63 5.17
C SER A 37 -0.58 -3.02 5.52
N GLY A 38 -1.02 -4.04 4.77
CA GLY A 38 -0.56 -5.44 4.92
C GLY A 38 0.88 -5.70 4.49
N GLY A 39 1.66 -4.66 4.14
CA GLY A 39 3.10 -4.75 3.91
C GLY A 39 3.52 -5.52 2.67
N GLY A 40 2.63 -5.65 1.68
CA GLY A 40 2.95 -6.28 0.41
C GLY A 40 3.05 -5.30 -0.77
N HIS A 41 3.84 -5.65 -1.78
CA HIS A 41 4.23 -4.73 -2.87
C HIS A 41 3.42 -4.91 -4.18
N ILE A 42 2.48 -5.85 -4.23
CA ILE A 42 1.71 -6.18 -5.43
C ILE A 42 0.28 -5.61 -5.40
N SER A 43 -0.34 -5.52 -6.57
CA SER A 43 -1.74 -5.10 -6.74
C SER A 43 -2.05 -3.77 -6.04
N ALA A 44 -3.25 -3.62 -5.49
CA ALA A 44 -3.71 -2.43 -4.79
C ALA A 44 -2.86 -2.10 -3.56
N MET A 45 -2.36 -3.12 -2.83
CA MET A 45 -1.47 -2.93 -1.68
C MET A 45 -0.15 -2.24 -2.07
N GLY A 46 0.47 -2.67 -3.17
CA GLY A 46 1.65 -1.99 -3.68
C GLY A 46 1.34 -0.60 -4.21
N ALA A 47 0.21 -0.44 -4.89
CA ALA A 47 -0.20 0.84 -5.46
C ALA A 47 -0.43 1.91 -4.40
N ILE A 48 -1.10 1.58 -3.30
CA ILE A 48 -1.34 2.53 -2.22
C ILE A 48 -0.05 2.94 -1.50
N SER A 49 0.88 2.00 -1.27
CA SER A 49 2.21 2.31 -0.74
C SER A 49 2.98 3.26 -1.65
N ARG A 50 3.01 2.99 -2.97
CA ARG A 50 3.65 3.87 -3.97
C ARG A 50 2.98 5.25 -4.04
N GLY A 51 1.65 5.30 -3.95
CA GLY A 51 0.87 6.54 -3.91
C GLY A 51 1.30 7.42 -2.73
N ALA A 52 1.33 6.86 -1.52
CA ALA A 52 1.76 7.58 -0.32
C ALA A 52 3.21 8.07 -0.43
N ARG A 53 4.14 7.19 -0.86
CA ARG A 53 5.55 7.54 -1.04
C ARG A 53 5.77 8.61 -2.12
N SER A 54 4.92 8.68 -3.15
CA SER A 54 4.98 9.73 -4.19
C SER A 54 4.81 11.16 -3.66
N LYS A 55 4.23 11.31 -2.46
CA LYS A 55 4.06 12.57 -1.74
C LYS A 55 4.98 12.72 -0.54
N GLY A 56 5.99 11.84 -0.41
CA GLY A 56 6.88 11.80 0.76
C GLY A 56 6.18 11.30 2.03
N GLY A 57 5.01 10.66 1.90
CA GLY A 57 4.28 10.09 3.02
C GLY A 57 4.97 8.85 3.58
N LYS A 58 4.86 8.66 4.89
CA LYS A 58 5.39 7.48 5.57
C LYS A 58 4.43 6.30 5.42
N THR A 59 4.98 5.14 5.08
CA THR A 59 4.27 3.86 4.99
C THR A 59 4.71 2.93 6.12
N ILE A 60 3.79 2.13 6.63
CA ILE A 60 4.03 1.12 7.66
C ILE A 60 3.37 -0.18 7.20
N GLY A 61 4.19 -1.16 6.81
CA GLY A 61 3.74 -2.49 6.42
C GLY A 61 3.73 -3.47 7.59
N ILE A 62 2.63 -4.20 7.79
CA ILE A 62 2.56 -5.32 8.75
C ILE A 62 2.34 -6.61 7.97
N ILE A 63 3.39 -7.43 7.91
CA ILE A 63 3.38 -8.71 7.19
C ILE A 63 3.89 -9.84 8.10
N PRO A 64 3.21 -11.00 8.18
CA PRO A 64 3.73 -12.17 8.87
C PRO A 64 5.00 -12.69 8.21
N GLN A 65 5.97 -13.17 9.01
CA GLN A 65 7.25 -13.71 8.49
C GLN A 65 7.05 -14.75 7.38
N LYS A 66 6.07 -15.66 7.56
CA LYS A 66 5.76 -16.67 6.54
C LYS A 66 5.44 -16.06 5.17
N LEU A 67 4.78 -14.90 5.11
CA LEU A 67 4.45 -14.24 3.84
C LEU A 67 5.62 -13.43 3.28
N VAL A 68 6.61 -13.06 4.09
CA VAL A 68 7.87 -12.49 3.59
C VAL A 68 8.63 -13.54 2.77
N ASP A 69 8.66 -14.78 3.27
CA ASP A 69 9.47 -15.86 2.69
C ASP A 69 8.87 -16.45 1.39
N ILE A 70 7.59 -16.18 1.09
CA ILE A 70 6.84 -16.72 -0.06
C ILE A 70 6.85 -15.74 -1.27
N GLU A 71 7.63 -14.65 -1.16
CA GLU A 71 7.60 -13.42 -1.98
C GLU A 71 6.36 -12.55 -1.71
N PHE A 72 6.46 -11.26 -2.09
CA PHE A 72 5.47 -10.18 -2.01
C PHE A 72 5.62 -9.13 -0.90
N ALA A 73 6.64 -9.19 -0.03
CA ALA A 73 6.89 -8.11 0.93
C ALA A 73 7.26 -6.78 0.23
N ASP A 74 6.82 -5.66 0.80
CA ASP A 74 7.29 -4.31 0.45
C ASP A 74 8.56 -4.00 1.26
N HIS A 75 9.63 -3.62 0.58
CA HIS A 75 10.96 -3.39 1.18
C HIS A 75 11.36 -1.91 1.21
N ASP A 76 10.50 -1.02 0.68
CA ASP A 76 10.70 0.42 0.63
C ASP A 76 9.90 1.17 1.72
#